data_AF-A0A120FXH3-F1
#
_entry.id   AF-A0A120FXH3-F1
#
_cell.length_a   1.000
_cell.length_b   1.000
_cell.length_c   1.000
_cell.angle_alpha   90.00
_cell.angle_beta   90.00
_cell.angle_gamma   90.00
#
_symmetry.space_group_name_H-M   'P 1'
#
loop_
_entity.id
_entity.type
_entity.pdbx_description
1 polymer ?
#
loop_
_entity_poly.entity_id
_entity_poly.type
_entity_poly.pdbx_seq_one_letter_code
_entity_poly.pdbx_strand_id
1 'polypeptide(L)'
;MERELIDEVEELIKKTNDAERLFTRYATKCYTSALQKYAKDISETSYTYLLAELAEGSLSSEILGRPGANISLVRIEIEEIMLEADVIKKLKRAETHYLETLESVRKFEDLKRFEKMQDTSDIVRSIKLGVSRFNILFVILLIGGLTWAAINLPKEALALISAAIGGAITHLLSERQAVLALKKEGDNSCPRANNNNQE
;
A
#
# COMPACT_ATOMS: atom_id res chain seq x y z
N MET A 1 0.82 -21.04 -62.42
CA MET A 1 0.36 -22.15 -61.55
C MET A 1 1.20 -22.32 -60.27
N GLU A 2 2.52 -22.57 -60.29
CA GLU A 2 3.30 -22.61 -59.03
C GLU A 2 3.54 -21.23 -58.39
N ARG A 3 3.72 -20.17 -59.20
CA ARG A 3 3.88 -18.80 -58.68
C ARG A 3 2.58 -18.18 -58.13
N GLU A 4 1.43 -18.55 -58.71
CA GLU A 4 0.12 -18.05 -58.25
C GLU A 4 -0.30 -18.68 -56.92
N LEU A 5 0.11 -19.93 -56.65
CA LEU A 5 -0.11 -20.56 -55.34
C LEU A 5 0.79 -19.98 -54.24
N ILE A 6 1.98 -19.49 -54.59
CA ILE A 6 2.88 -18.83 -53.64
C ILE A 6 2.31 -17.46 -53.29
N ASP A 7 1.88 -16.69 -54.30
CA ASP A 7 1.27 -15.37 -54.09
C ASP A 7 -0.05 -15.46 -53.29
N GLU A 8 -0.90 -16.49 -53.48
CA GLU A 8 -2.11 -16.70 -52.68
C GLU A 8 -1.83 -17.11 -51.22
N VAL A 9 -0.75 -17.87 -50.97
CA VAL A 9 -0.31 -18.20 -49.59
C VAL A 9 0.32 -16.99 -48.92
N GLU A 10 0.99 -16.12 -49.69
CA GLU A 10 1.62 -14.89 -49.20
C GLU A 10 0.58 -13.77 -48.96
N GLU A 11 -0.54 -13.75 -49.70
CA GLU A 11 -1.68 -12.86 -49.45
C GLU A 11 -2.56 -13.30 -48.26
N LEU A 12 -2.63 -14.60 -47.94
CA LEU A 12 -3.31 -15.11 -46.75
C LEU A 12 -2.54 -14.85 -45.45
N ILE A 13 -1.23 -14.61 -45.54
CA ILE A 13 -0.37 -14.23 -44.42
C ILE A 13 -0.16 -12.72 -44.51
N LYS A 14 -1.17 -11.92 -44.14
CA LYS A 14 -0.89 -10.55 -43.70
C LYS A 14 -0.06 -10.62 -42.42
N LYS A 15 1.26 -10.73 -42.59
CA LYS A 15 2.22 -10.51 -41.51
C LYS A 15 1.90 -9.17 -40.89
N THR A 16 1.69 -9.18 -39.59
CA THR A 16 1.35 -8.00 -38.81
C THR A 16 2.56 -7.09 -38.72
N ASN A 17 2.69 -6.17 -39.68
CA ASN A 17 3.80 -5.23 -39.75
C ASN A 17 3.85 -4.19 -38.61
N ASP A 18 2.89 -4.21 -37.67
CA ASP A 18 2.79 -3.21 -36.61
C ASP A 18 2.27 -3.81 -35.30
N ALA A 19 3.14 -4.53 -34.58
CA ALA A 19 2.84 -5.09 -33.26
C ALA A 19 2.52 -3.99 -32.22
N GLU A 20 3.16 -2.83 -32.35
CA GLU A 20 2.99 -1.68 -31.44
C GLU A 20 1.55 -1.15 -31.48
N ARG A 21 0.96 -1.08 -32.67
CA ARG A 21 -0.46 -0.77 -32.85
C ARG A 21 -1.39 -1.83 -32.26
N LEU A 22 -1.02 -3.10 -32.30
CA LEU A 22 -1.83 -4.18 -31.70
C LEU A 22 -1.78 -4.14 -30.18
N PHE A 23 -0.60 -3.92 -29.59
CA PHE A 23 -0.44 -3.74 -28.15
C PHE A 23 -1.27 -2.57 -27.62
N THR A 24 -1.16 -1.41 -28.25
CA THR A 24 -1.88 -0.19 -27.86
C THR A 24 -3.39 -0.28 -28.04
N ARG A 25 -3.89 -1.23 -28.83
CA ARG A 25 -5.33 -1.41 -29.07
C ARG A 25 -5.97 -2.49 -28.20
N TYR A 26 -5.24 -3.58 -27.94
CA TYR A 26 -5.80 -4.79 -27.31
C TYR A 26 -5.20 -5.13 -25.95
N ALA A 27 -4.02 -4.61 -25.62
CA ALA A 27 -3.31 -4.88 -24.37
C ALA A 27 -2.67 -3.61 -23.81
N THR A 28 -3.42 -2.50 -23.82
CA THR A 28 -2.90 -1.16 -23.53
C THR A 28 -2.26 -1.07 -22.16
N LYS A 29 -2.97 -1.48 -21.09
CA LYS A 29 -2.49 -1.28 -19.71
C LYS A 29 -1.34 -2.22 -19.41
N CYS A 30 -1.41 -3.45 -19.92
CA CYS A 30 -0.34 -4.41 -19.78
C CYS A 30 0.92 -3.92 -20.51
N TYR A 31 0.80 -3.47 -21.76
CA TYR A 31 1.92 -2.97 -22.54
C TYR A 31 2.57 -1.71 -21.95
N THR A 32 1.76 -0.71 -21.55
CA THR A 32 2.30 0.51 -20.94
C THR A 32 3.03 0.22 -19.64
N SER A 33 2.54 -0.75 -18.86
CA SER A 33 3.17 -1.14 -17.59
C SER A 33 4.45 -1.93 -17.84
N ALA A 34 4.48 -2.82 -18.83
CA ALA A 34 5.69 -3.54 -19.22
C ALA A 34 6.81 -2.57 -19.69
N LEU A 35 6.45 -1.53 -20.45
CA LEU A 35 7.42 -0.51 -20.90
C LEU A 35 8.06 0.27 -19.74
N GLN A 36 7.36 0.44 -18.61
CA GLN A 36 7.93 1.10 -17.44
C GLN A 36 9.17 0.37 -16.93
N LYS A 37 9.29 -0.95 -17.13
CA LYS A 37 10.49 -1.72 -16.75
C LYS A 37 11.79 -1.13 -17.32
N TYR A 38 11.72 -0.51 -18.49
CA TYR A 38 12.87 0.04 -19.22
C TYR A 38 13.07 1.55 -19.02
N ALA A 39 12.28 2.19 -18.16
CA ALA A 39 12.50 3.61 -17.86
C ALA A 39 13.78 3.79 -17.03
N LYS A 40 14.52 4.87 -17.31
CA LYS A 40 15.86 5.12 -16.76
C LYS A 40 15.94 5.22 -15.23
N ASP A 41 14.81 5.49 -14.55
CA ASP A 41 14.79 5.85 -13.12
C ASP A 41 14.10 4.81 -12.22
N ILE A 42 13.86 3.59 -12.70
CA ILE A 42 13.18 2.56 -11.91
C ILE A 42 14.19 1.63 -11.23
N SER A 43 14.12 1.61 -9.90
CA SER A 43 14.83 0.62 -9.07
C SER A 43 14.19 -0.76 -9.21
N GLU A 44 15.01 -1.81 -9.37
CA GLU A 44 14.57 -3.21 -9.39
C GLU A 44 13.84 -3.63 -8.10
N THR A 45 14.09 -2.93 -6.99
CA THR A 45 13.41 -3.16 -5.70
C THR A 45 12.10 -2.38 -5.55
N SER A 46 11.72 -1.58 -6.56
CA SER A 46 10.50 -0.78 -6.52
C SER A 46 9.27 -1.64 -6.80
N TYR A 47 8.16 -1.30 -6.15
CA TYR A 47 6.86 -1.86 -6.46
C TYR A 47 6.45 -1.65 -7.93
N THR A 48 6.85 -0.52 -8.52
CA THR A 48 6.62 -0.22 -9.95
C THR A 48 7.36 -1.17 -10.88
N TYR A 49 8.56 -1.61 -10.51
CA TYR A 49 9.32 -2.60 -11.27
C TYR A 49 8.63 -3.97 -11.24
N LEU A 50 8.15 -4.37 -10.06
CA LEU A 50 7.43 -5.64 -9.89
C LEU A 50 6.13 -5.67 -10.71
N LEU A 51 5.37 -4.56 -10.75
CA LEU A 51 4.19 -4.45 -11.61
C LEU A 51 4.53 -4.53 -13.11
N ALA A 52 5.66 -3.94 -13.50
CA ALA A 52 6.14 -3.98 -14.89
C ALA A 52 6.59 -5.40 -15.29
N GLU A 53 7.26 -6.12 -14.38
CA GLU A 53 7.67 -7.51 -14.57
C GLU A 53 6.46 -8.46 -14.68
N LEU A 54 5.42 -8.25 -13.86
CA LEU A 54 4.17 -9.00 -13.96
C LEU A 54 3.46 -8.76 -15.30
N ALA A 55 3.48 -7.53 -15.80
CA ALA A 55 2.90 -7.19 -17.10
C ALA A 55 3.66 -7.86 -18.24
N GLU A 56 4.99 -7.77 -18.24
CA GLU A 56 5.85 -8.42 -19.23
C GLU A 56 5.70 -9.94 -19.19
N GLY A 57 5.69 -10.53 -17.99
CA GLY A 57 5.51 -11.97 -17.81
C GLY A 57 4.14 -12.46 -18.30
N SER A 58 3.10 -11.64 -18.17
CA SER A 58 1.75 -11.97 -18.69
C SER A 58 1.73 -11.96 -20.22
N LEU A 59 2.37 -10.97 -20.85
CA LEU A 59 2.50 -10.90 -22.31
C LEU A 59 3.34 -12.06 -22.85
N SER A 60 4.48 -12.33 -22.22
CA SER A 60 5.37 -13.40 -22.65
C SER A 60 4.73 -14.78 -22.49
N SER A 61 4.02 -15.01 -21.38
CA SER A 61 3.34 -16.28 -21.12
C SER A 61 2.27 -16.58 -22.16
N GLU A 62 1.44 -15.61 -22.53
CA GLU A 62 0.33 -15.85 -23.47
C GLU A 62 0.80 -15.90 -24.93
N ILE A 63 1.82 -15.12 -25.30
CA ILE A 63 2.32 -15.08 -26.68
C ILE A 63 3.31 -16.21 -26.95
N LEU A 64 4.37 -16.31 -26.15
CA LEU A 64 5.47 -17.26 -26.33
C LEU A 64 5.24 -18.60 -25.59
N GLY A 65 4.20 -18.69 -24.75
CA GLY A 65 3.96 -19.88 -23.92
C GLY A 65 4.93 -20.04 -22.75
N ARG A 66 5.78 -19.03 -22.48
CA ARG A 66 6.79 -19.06 -21.40
C ARG A 66 6.84 -17.71 -20.69
N PRO A 67 6.74 -17.67 -19.35
CA PRO A 67 6.90 -16.44 -18.58
C PRO A 67 8.37 -15.97 -18.59
N GLY A 68 8.59 -14.66 -18.49
CA GLY A 68 9.92 -14.07 -18.29
C GLY A 68 10.71 -13.74 -19.57
N ALA A 69 10.09 -13.81 -20.75
CA ALA A 69 10.74 -13.34 -21.96
C ALA A 69 10.60 -11.82 -22.10
N ASN A 70 11.62 -11.20 -22.70
CA ASN A 70 11.66 -9.76 -22.92
C ASN A 70 10.56 -9.30 -23.90
N ILE A 71 9.98 -8.12 -23.68
CA ILE A 71 8.97 -7.51 -24.58
C ILE A 71 9.43 -7.43 -26.04
N SER A 72 10.73 -7.26 -26.31
CA SER A 72 11.28 -7.27 -27.67
C SER A 72 11.12 -8.62 -28.36
N LEU A 73 11.25 -9.73 -27.64
CA LEU A 73 11.02 -11.08 -28.19
C LEU A 73 9.53 -11.30 -28.47
N VAL A 74 8.66 -10.81 -27.58
CA VAL A 74 7.21 -10.85 -27.77
C VAL A 74 6.82 -10.05 -29.03
N ARG A 75 7.46 -8.90 -29.26
CA ARG A 75 7.25 -8.09 -30.47
C ARG A 75 7.65 -8.84 -31.74
N ILE A 76 8.83 -9.44 -31.76
CA ILE A 76 9.33 -10.21 -32.91
C ILE A 76 8.38 -11.37 -33.25
N GLU A 77 7.90 -12.10 -32.23
CA GLU A 77 6.96 -13.21 -32.43
C GLU A 77 5.66 -12.77 -33.11
N ILE A 78 5.13 -11.61 -32.72
CA ILE A 78 3.91 -11.03 -33.32
C ILE A 78 4.15 -10.60 -34.76
N GLU A 79 5.30 -10.00 -35.06
CA GLU A 79 5.60 -9.44 -36.38
C GLU A 79 5.95 -10.54 -37.39
N GLU A 80 6.67 -11.59 -36.97
CA GLU A 80 7.27 -12.56 -37.89
C GLU A 80 6.50 -13.88 -38.01
N ILE A 81 5.86 -14.35 -36.92
CA ILE A 81 5.40 -15.75 -36.81
C ILE A 81 3.88 -15.84 -36.74
N MET A 82 3.21 -14.92 -36.05
CA MET A 82 1.79 -15.05 -35.74
C MET A 82 0.86 -14.34 -36.73
N LEU A 83 -0.34 -14.90 -36.92
CA LEU A 83 -1.44 -14.26 -37.65
C LEU A 83 -2.16 -13.22 -36.77
N GLU A 84 -2.60 -12.12 -37.36
CA GLU A 84 -3.25 -11.01 -36.64
C GLU A 84 -4.41 -11.46 -35.74
N ALA A 85 -5.27 -12.37 -36.22
CA ALA A 85 -6.43 -12.85 -35.47
C ALA A 85 -6.04 -13.60 -34.17
N ASP A 86 -4.98 -14.40 -34.23
CA ASP A 86 -4.49 -15.15 -33.07
C ASP A 86 -3.77 -14.23 -32.08
N VAL A 87 -3.02 -13.25 -32.59
CA VAL A 87 -2.39 -12.21 -31.78
C VAL A 87 -3.43 -11.43 -30.99
N ILE A 88 -4.52 -10.98 -31.63
CA ILE A 88 -5.59 -10.24 -30.96
C ILE A 88 -6.20 -11.06 -29.82
N LYS A 89 -6.46 -12.35 -30.05
CA LYS A 89 -7.02 -13.24 -29.03
C LYS A 89 -6.08 -13.42 -27.85
N LYS A 90 -4.79 -13.65 -28.11
CA LYS A 90 -3.76 -13.80 -27.08
C LYS A 90 -3.49 -12.51 -26.31
N LEU A 91 -3.43 -11.36 -26.99
CA LEU A 91 -3.25 -10.05 -26.36
C LEU A 91 -4.39 -9.69 -25.42
N LYS A 92 -5.65 -9.91 -25.84
CA LYS A 92 -6.80 -9.72 -24.95
C LYS A 92 -6.72 -10.61 -23.72
N ARG A 93 -6.29 -11.87 -23.89
CA ARG A 93 -6.13 -12.79 -22.77
C ARG A 93 -5.01 -12.36 -21.82
N ALA A 94 -3.89 -11.87 -22.36
CA ALA A 94 -2.79 -11.31 -21.58
C ALA A 94 -3.21 -10.07 -20.79
N GLU A 95 -4.00 -9.18 -21.39
CA GLU A 95 -4.57 -8.01 -20.72
C GLU A 95 -5.48 -8.42 -19.55
N THR A 96 -6.39 -9.37 -19.78
CA THR A 96 -7.27 -9.88 -18.72
C THR A 96 -6.46 -10.51 -17.58
N HIS A 97 -5.51 -11.39 -17.90
CA HIS A 97 -4.65 -12.05 -16.91
C HIS A 97 -3.84 -11.03 -16.09
N TYR A 98 -3.31 -10.00 -16.74
CA TYR A 98 -2.61 -8.91 -16.06
C TYR A 98 -3.53 -8.13 -15.12
N LEU A 99 -4.74 -7.77 -15.56
CA LEU A 99 -5.69 -7.01 -14.75
C LEU A 99 -6.19 -7.79 -13.54
N GLU A 100 -6.49 -9.08 -13.70
CA GLU A 100 -6.84 -9.96 -12.58
C GLU A 100 -5.71 -10.07 -11.57
N THR A 101 -4.48 -10.22 -12.06
CA THR A 101 -3.28 -10.26 -11.20
C THR A 101 -3.09 -8.92 -10.48
N LEU A 102 -3.22 -7.79 -11.17
CA LEU A 102 -3.12 -6.46 -10.60
C LEU A 102 -4.16 -6.23 -9.48
N GLU A 103 -5.41 -6.68 -9.66
CA GLU A 103 -6.43 -6.61 -8.62
C GLU A 103 -6.07 -7.46 -7.40
N SER A 104 -5.50 -8.66 -7.60
CA SER A 104 -5.06 -9.50 -6.49
C SER A 104 -3.91 -8.87 -5.70
N VAL A 105 -2.94 -8.26 -6.39
CA VAL A 105 -1.83 -7.52 -5.76
C VAL A 105 -2.36 -6.33 -4.97
N ARG A 106 -3.34 -5.58 -5.49
CA ARG A 106 -3.99 -4.47 -4.77
C ARG A 106 -4.70 -4.94 -3.50
N LYS A 107 -5.47 -6.04 -3.59
CA LYS A 107 -6.13 -6.64 -2.41
C LYS A 107 -5.11 -7.06 -1.35
N PHE A 108 -3.96 -7.59 -1.76
CA PHE A 108 -2.89 -7.97 -0.85
C PHE A 108 -2.23 -6.75 -0.18
N GLU A 109 -2.05 -5.65 -0.93
CA GLU A 109 -1.56 -4.39 -0.38
C GLU A 109 -2.51 -3.82 0.68
N ASP A 110 -3.80 -3.81 0.41
CA ASP A 110 -4.83 -3.38 1.36
C ASP A 110 -4.80 -4.24 2.62
N LEU A 111 -4.74 -5.57 2.48
CA LEU A 111 -4.61 -6.51 3.59
C LEU A 111 -3.37 -6.23 4.44
N LYS A 112 -2.21 -6.02 3.81
CA LYS A 112 -0.96 -5.68 4.51
C LYS A 112 -1.04 -4.34 5.21
N ARG A 113 -1.79 -3.38 4.67
CA ARG A 113 -2.05 -2.08 5.31
C ARG A 113 -2.96 -2.24 6.53
N PHE A 114 -4.00 -3.08 6.45
CA PHE A 114 -4.85 -3.41 7.59
C PHE A 114 -4.08 -4.10 8.72
N GLU A 115 -3.23 -5.07 8.39
CA GLU A 115 -2.37 -5.76 9.35
C GLU A 115 -1.47 -4.77 10.11
N LYS A 116 -0.81 -3.85 9.39
CA LYS A 116 -0.01 -2.78 10.03
C LYS A 116 -0.84 -1.89 10.95
N MET A 117 -2.07 -1.54 10.57
CA MET A 117 -2.94 -0.76 11.46
C MET A 117 -3.32 -1.55 12.71
N GLN A 118 -3.55 -2.85 12.59
CA GLN A 118 -3.82 -3.73 13.73
C GLN A 118 -2.61 -3.82 14.67
N ASP A 119 -1.39 -4.00 14.13
CA ASP A 119 -0.16 -3.99 14.92
C ASP A 119 0.01 -2.68 15.70
N THR A 120 -0.22 -1.52 15.05
CA THR A 120 -0.15 -0.23 15.75
C THR A 120 -1.21 -0.14 16.85
N SER A 121 -2.41 -0.68 16.63
CA SER A 121 -3.46 -0.74 17.64
C SER A 121 -3.05 -1.60 18.84
N ASP A 122 -2.42 -2.75 18.62
CA ASP A 122 -1.96 -3.64 19.70
C ASP A 122 -0.75 -3.08 20.47
N ILE A 123 0.14 -2.36 19.79
CA ILE A 123 1.19 -1.57 20.44
C ILE A 123 0.56 -0.48 21.32
N VAL A 124 -0.41 0.28 20.82
CA VAL A 124 -1.10 1.31 21.62
C VAL A 124 -1.87 0.69 22.78
N ARG A 125 -2.50 -0.47 22.58
CA ARG A 125 -3.24 -1.20 23.62
C ARG A 125 -2.31 -1.73 24.70
N SER A 126 -1.16 -2.28 24.34
CA SER A 126 -0.14 -2.74 25.29
C SER A 126 0.52 -1.58 26.05
N ILE A 127 0.75 -0.43 25.41
CA ILE A 127 1.18 0.80 26.09
C ILE A 127 0.14 1.26 27.11
N LYS A 128 -1.15 1.30 26.74
CA LYS A 128 -2.24 1.68 27.66
C LYS A 128 -2.33 0.74 28.87
N LEU A 129 -2.19 -0.57 28.66
CA LEU A 129 -2.12 -1.56 29.74
C LEU A 129 -0.88 -1.37 30.63
N GLY A 130 0.28 -1.02 30.04
CA GLY A 130 1.49 -0.66 30.76
C GLY A 130 1.31 0.55 31.66
N VAL A 131 0.72 1.63 31.15
CA VAL A 131 0.42 2.86 31.92
C VAL A 131 -0.49 2.56 33.11
N SER A 132 -1.47 1.67 32.96
CA SER A 132 -2.34 1.25 34.06
C SER A 132 -1.59 0.52 35.19
N ARG A 133 -0.58 -0.30 34.85
CA ARG A 133 0.24 -1.02 35.84
C ARG A 133 1.23 -0.10 36.56
N PHE A 134 1.83 0.85 35.85
CA PHE A 134 2.69 1.86 36.45
C PHE A 134 1.93 2.77 37.43
N ASN A 135 0.67 3.09 37.15
CA ASN A 135 -0.15 3.88 38.07
C ASN A 135 -0.37 3.16 39.42
N ILE A 136 -0.59 1.85 39.40
CA ILE A 136 -0.73 1.04 40.62
C ILE A 136 0.59 0.99 41.40
N LEU A 137 1.72 0.75 40.71
CA LEU A 137 3.05 0.77 41.32
C LEU A 137 3.39 2.12 41.93
N PHE A 138 3.05 3.22 41.26
CA PHE A 138 3.25 4.58 41.75
C PHE A 138 2.45 4.82 43.03
N VAL A 139 1.17 4.40 43.09
CA VAL A 139 0.34 4.53 44.29
C VAL A 139 0.92 3.74 45.45
N ILE A 140 1.40 2.51 45.24
CA ILE A 140 2.02 1.69 46.28
C ILE A 140 3.30 2.35 46.82
N LEU A 141 4.16 2.86 45.92
CA LEU A 141 5.40 3.54 46.31
C LEU A 141 5.12 4.84 47.05
N LEU A 142 4.09 5.59 46.64
CA LEU A 142 3.67 6.83 47.29
C LEU A 142 3.10 6.57 48.68
N ILE A 143 2.27 5.54 48.86
CA ILE A 143 1.79 5.12 50.18
C ILE A 143 2.96 4.70 51.08
N GLY A 144 3.91 3.91 50.56
CA GLY A 144 5.10 3.50 51.30
C GLY A 144 6.00 4.68 51.71
N GLY A 145 6.20 5.65 50.82
CA GLY A 145 6.95 6.87 51.13
C GLY A 145 6.25 7.75 52.18
N LEU A 146 4.93 7.88 52.09
CA LEU A 146 4.13 8.65 53.06
C LEU A 146 4.06 7.99 54.43
N THR A 147 3.93 6.67 54.51
CA THR A 147 3.94 5.95 55.80
C THR A 147 5.31 6.04 56.47
N TRP A 148 6.39 5.95 55.70
CA TRP A 148 7.75 6.17 56.22
C TRP A 148 7.95 7.60 56.72
N ALA A 149 7.53 8.60 55.95
CA ALA A 149 7.60 10.00 56.33
C ALA A 149 6.77 10.31 57.58
N ALA A 150 5.59 9.69 57.72
CA ALA A 150 4.71 9.88 58.88
C ALA A 150 5.32 9.34 60.19
N ILE A 151 6.15 8.31 60.14
CA ILE A 151 6.82 7.75 61.33
C ILE A 151 8.02 8.60 61.75
N ASN A 152 8.73 9.21 60.79
CA ASN A 152 10.02 9.87 61.05
C ASN A 152 9.97 11.40 61.11
N LEU A 153 8.86 12.05 60.71
CA LEU A 153 8.76 13.52 60.68
C LEU A 153 7.75 14.12 61.68
N PRO A 154 8.00 15.34 62.17
CA PRO A 154 7.07 16.08 63.02
C PRO A 154 5.79 16.49 62.26
N LYS A 155 4.68 16.62 62.99
CA LYS A 155 3.32 16.82 62.44
C LYS A 155 3.19 18.04 61.51
N GLU A 156 3.96 19.10 61.74
CA GLU A 156 3.95 20.31 60.91
C GLU A 156 4.58 20.08 59.53
N ALA A 157 5.64 19.28 59.45
CA ALA A 157 6.28 18.93 58.19
C ALA A 157 5.38 18.00 57.34
N LEU A 158 4.59 17.14 57.99
CA LEU A 158 3.63 16.25 57.32
C LEU A 158 2.50 17.05 56.64
N ALA A 159 2.00 18.11 57.30
CA ALA A 159 1.01 19.01 56.72
C ALA A 159 1.55 19.76 55.49
N LEU A 160 2.81 20.21 55.54
CA LEU A 160 3.47 20.87 54.42
C LEU A 160 3.69 19.94 53.22
N ILE A 161 4.11 18.69 53.47
CA ILE A 161 4.25 17.66 52.42
C ILE A 161 2.89 17.35 51.79
N SER A 162 1.83 17.23 52.59
CA SER A 162 0.47 16.99 52.08
C SER A 162 -0.04 18.15 51.22
N ALA A 163 0.18 19.41 51.65
CA ALA A 163 -0.17 20.59 50.88
C ALA A 163 0.64 20.70 49.57
N ALA A 164 1.93 20.37 49.59
CA ALA A 164 2.78 20.36 48.40
C ALA A 164 2.36 19.30 47.39
N ILE A 165 2.03 18.08 47.84
CA ILE A 165 1.51 17.00 46.98
C ILE A 165 0.15 17.39 46.40
N GLY A 166 -0.76 17.93 47.24
CA GLY A 166 -2.07 18.41 46.79
C GLY A 166 -1.96 19.49 45.72
N GLY A 167 -1.13 20.52 45.95
CA GLY A 167 -0.88 21.60 45.00
C GLY A 167 -0.28 21.12 43.67
N ALA A 168 0.69 20.21 43.72
CA ALA A 168 1.29 19.63 42.52
C ALA A 168 0.29 18.79 41.71
N ILE A 169 -0.56 18.00 42.37
CA ILE A 169 -1.62 17.22 41.71
C ILE A 169 -2.64 18.14 41.04
N THR A 170 -3.09 19.21 41.71
CA THR A 170 -4.03 20.19 41.13
C THR A 170 -3.44 20.85 39.89
N HIS A 171 -2.15 21.23 39.94
CA HIS A 171 -1.47 21.81 38.79
C HIS A 171 -1.42 20.83 37.61
N LEU A 172 -0.99 19.59 37.82
CA LEU A 172 -0.92 18.55 36.78
C LEU A 172 -2.29 18.18 36.20
N LEU A 173 -3.34 18.15 37.02
CA LEU A 173 -4.72 17.91 36.55
C LEU A 173 -5.24 19.06 35.70
N SER A 174 -4.94 20.31 36.09
CA SER A 174 -5.34 21.50 35.33
C SER A 174 -4.64 21.55 33.96
N GLU A 175 -3.35 21.23 33.91
CA GLU A 175 -2.56 21.17 32.68
C GLU A 175 -3.06 20.07 31.75
N ARG A 176 -3.40 18.88 32.29
CA ARG A 176 -3.97 17.78 31.52
C ARG A 176 -5.35 18.11 30.94
N GLN A 177 -6.19 18.83 31.69
CA GLN A 177 -7.51 19.28 31.20
C GLN A 177 -7.38 20.31 30.07
N ALA A 178 -6.44 21.24 30.18
CA ALA A 178 -6.17 22.22 29.13
C ALA A 178 -5.70 21.56 27.82
N VAL A 179 -4.81 20.57 27.91
CA VAL A 179 -4.31 19.83 26.73
C VAL A 179 -5.42 18.98 26.08
N LEU A 180 -6.30 18.37 26.89
CA LEU A 180 -7.45 17.62 26.37
C LEU A 180 -8.50 18.51 25.69
N ALA A 181 -8.71 19.74 26.20
CA ALA A 181 -9.58 20.72 25.58
C ALA A 181 -9.05 21.17 24.21
N LEU A 182 -7.75 21.49 24.11
CA LEU A 182 -7.08 21.84 22.85
C LEU A 182 -7.12 20.69 21.83
N LYS A 183 -6.98 19.44 22.28
CA LYS A 183 -7.07 18.27 21.40
C LYS A 183 -8.48 18.05 20.83
N LYS A 184 -9.52 18.40 21.59
CA LYS A 184 -10.92 18.28 21.14
C LYS A 184 -11.30 19.32 20.06
N GLU A 185 -10.59 20.45 20.01
CA GLU A 185 -10.76 21.46 18.95
C GLU A 185 -10.04 21.07 17.64
N GLY A 186 -8.95 20.30 17.72
CA GLY A 186 -8.20 19.84 16.54
C GLY A 186 -8.90 18.78 15.68
N ASP A 187 -9.75 17.93 16.27
CA ASP A 187 -10.43 16.81 15.56
C ASP A 187 -11.71 17.23 14.81
N ASN A 188 -12.12 18.50 14.86
CA ASN A 188 -13.38 18.99 14.25
C ASN A 188 -13.21 19.87 12.99
N SER A 189 -12.06 19.86 12.32
CA SER A 189 -11.85 20.66 11.10
C SER A 189 -11.49 19.82 9.87
N CYS A 190 -12.48 19.05 9.38
CA CYS A 190 -12.54 18.64 7.98
C CYS A 190 -13.97 18.87 7.47
N PRO A 191 -14.28 19.99 6.77
CA PRO A 191 -15.48 20.03 5.97
C PRO A 191 -15.26 19.08 4.80
N ARG A 192 -15.93 17.94 4.85
CA ARG A 192 -16.13 17.03 3.72
C ARG A 192 -16.91 17.83 2.67
N ALA A 193 -16.20 18.40 1.70
CA ALA A 193 -16.80 19.07 0.55
C ALA A 193 -17.64 18.03 -0.21
N ASN A 194 -18.94 18.03 0.05
CA ASN A 194 -19.92 17.23 -0.65
C ASN A 194 -20.33 18.02 -1.91
N ASN A 195 -19.52 17.93 -2.96
CA ASN A 195 -19.96 18.35 -4.30
C ASN A 195 -20.84 17.25 -4.87
N ASN A 196 -22.13 17.30 -4.57
CA ASN A 196 -23.14 16.71 -5.43
C ASN A 196 -23.93 17.87 -6.07
N ASN A 197 -23.82 17.92 -7.39
CA ASN A 197 -24.44 18.87 -8.28
C ASN A 197 -25.95 18.98 -8.03
N GLN A 198 -26.41 20.22 -7.91
CA GLN A 198 -27.81 20.59 -8.02
C GLN A 198 -28.28 20.39 -9.47
N GLU A 199 -29.49 19.84 -9.60
CA GLU A 199 -30.36 19.99 -10.77
C GLU A 199 -30.67 21.46 -11.07
#